data_AF-A0A931P168-F1
#
_entry.id   AF-A0A931P168-F1
#
_cell.length_a   1.000
_cell.length_b   1.000
_cell.length_c   1.000
_cell.angle_alpha   90.00
_cell.angle_beta   90.00
_cell.angle_gamma   90.00
#
_symmetry.space_group_name_H-M   'P 1'
#
loop_
_entity.id
_entity.type
_entity.pdbx_description
1 polymer ?
#
loop_
_entity_poly.entity_id
_entity_poly.type
_entity_poly.pdbx_seq_one_letter_code
_entity_poly.pdbx_strand_id
1 'polypeptide(L)'
;MALSHEVYVALGANVGDASRNLMGAIVEFSVPGSGIESIHVSGFHTTEPVGGPPGQKPYVNAVVRFSTHFEPQTLLSRLKELERQAGRNAGPTWGSRPLDLDILTYGRLRLNTSNLIVPHPRMTVRRFVLEPLEDVAPAGWVHPQLGWSVEAILEHLDRSEPVVALGDLFDSFERFRESSKSLAPWRFVRDSADAMFDVRPISQFDPGESWIRPRFYPASEDPVSAIDQVLATCDSLRSTHHASSN
;
A
#
# COMPACT_ATOMS: atom_id res chain seq x y z
N MET A 1 2.70 -6.14 -30.36
CA MET A 1 1.98 -6.62 -29.18
C MET A 1 2.21 -5.61 -28.08
N ALA A 2 1.17 -5.11 -27.42
CA ALA A 2 1.34 -4.23 -26.25
C ALA A 2 2.07 -5.02 -25.15
N LEU A 3 2.99 -4.39 -24.44
CA LEU A 3 3.69 -5.05 -23.34
C LEU A 3 2.70 -5.24 -22.19
N SER A 4 2.63 -6.45 -21.64
CA SER A 4 1.90 -6.73 -20.41
C SER A 4 2.80 -6.40 -19.22
N HIS A 5 2.26 -5.70 -18.23
CA HIS A 5 2.98 -5.23 -17.06
C HIS A 5 2.43 -5.90 -15.80
N GLU A 6 3.31 -6.49 -15.00
CA GLU A 6 2.98 -6.95 -13.65
C GLU A 6 2.87 -5.74 -12.71
N VAL A 7 1.74 -5.62 -12.02
CA VAL A 7 1.44 -4.49 -11.15
C VAL A 7 1.02 -5.00 -9.79
N TYR A 8 1.44 -4.30 -8.75
CA TYR A 8 1.02 -4.53 -7.38
C TYR A 8 0.29 -3.29 -6.89
N VAL A 9 -0.91 -3.46 -6.37
CA VAL A 9 -1.76 -2.38 -5.85
C VAL A 9 -2.11 -2.70 -4.41
N ALA A 10 -1.86 -1.75 -3.50
CA ALA A 10 -2.37 -1.83 -2.12
C ALA A 10 -3.82 -1.34 -2.07
N LEU A 11 -4.63 -2.05 -1.29
CA LEU A 11 -6.02 -1.75 -1.01
C LEU A 11 -6.15 -1.45 0.49
N GLY A 12 -6.95 -0.45 0.85
CA GLY A 12 -7.23 -0.12 2.25
C GLY A 12 -8.62 0.49 2.45
N ALA A 13 -9.31 0.12 3.53
CA ALA A 13 -10.59 0.71 3.92
C ALA A 13 -10.81 0.68 5.44
N ASN A 14 -11.48 1.69 5.99
CA ASN A 14 -11.93 1.70 7.39
C ASN A 14 -13.32 2.33 7.61
N VAL A 15 -14.03 2.67 6.53
CA VAL A 15 -15.39 3.24 6.59
C VAL A 15 -16.39 2.21 6.06
N GLY A 16 -17.52 2.07 6.77
CA GLY A 16 -18.56 1.12 6.42
C GLY A 16 -18.09 -0.32 6.63
N ASP A 17 -18.44 -1.19 5.69
CA ASP A 17 -17.97 -2.57 5.63
C ASP A 17 -16.67 -2.62 4.82
N ALA A 18 -15.55 -2.50 5.54
CA ALA A 18 -14.22 -2.38 4.94
C ALA A 18 -13.85 -3.60 4.08
N SER A 19 -14.09 -4.81 4.58
CA SER A 19 -13.87 -6.06 3.84
C SER A 19 -14.68 -6.08 2.55
N ARG A 20 -15.96 -5.69 2.61
CA ARG A 20 -16.82 -5.64 1.42
C ARG A 20 -16.38 -4.59 0.41
N ASN A 21 -15.87 -3.45 0.84
CA ASN A 21 -15.34 -2.43 -0.08
C ASN A 21 -14.09 -2.96 -0.83
N LEU A 22 -13.19 -3.66 -0.12
CA LEU A 22 -12.03 -4.32 -0.73
C LEU A 22 -12.48 -5.39 -1.73
N MET A 23 -13.41 -6.26 -1.34
CA MET A 23 -13.98 -7.29 -2.22
C MET A 23 -14.63 -6.66 -3.47
N GLY A 24 -15.36 -5.56 -3.33
CA GLY A 24 -15.93 -4.83 -4.45
C GLY A 24 -14.88 -4.39 -5.48
N ALA A 25 -13.75 -3.84 -5.02
CA ALA A 25 -12.65 -3.48 -5.91
C ALA A 25 -12.04 -4.69 -6.63
N ILE A 26 -11.87 -5.81 -5.91
CA ILE A 26 -11.34 -7.06 -6.47
C ILE A 26 -12.28 -7.62 -7.54
N VAL A 27 -13.60 -7.57 -7.32
CA VAL A 27 -14.61 -7.96 -8.31
C VAL A 27 -14.45 -7.12 -9.59
N GLU A 28 -14.36 -5.80 -9.46
CA GLU A 28 -14.20 -4.87 -10.60
C GLU A 28 -12.90 -5.13 -11.39
N PHE A 29 -11.83 -5.59 -10.74
CA PHE A 29 -10.63 -6.03 -11.46
C PHE A 29 -10.85 -7.35 -12.20
N SER A 30 -11.69 -8.21 -11.66
CA SER A 30 -11.84 -9.60 -12.11
C SER A 30 -12.88 -9.78 -13.23
N VAL A 31 -13.78 -8.81 -13.44
CA VAL A 31 -14.79 -8.90 -14.51
C VAL A 31 -14.17 -9.04 -15.91
N PRO A 32 -14.77 -9.83 -16.82
CA PRO A 32 -14.34 -9.90 -18.21
C PRO A 32 -14.28 -8.51 -18.86
N GLY A 33 -13.21 -8.25 -19.62
CA GLY A 33 -13.02 -6.95 -20.29
C GLY A 33 -12.52 -5.82 -19.38
N SER A 34 -12.20 -6.09 -18.11
CA SER A 34 -11.59 -5.10 -17.20
C SER A 34 -10.23 -4.57 -17.70
N GLY A 35 -9.55 -5.35 -18.55
CA GLY A 35 -8.16 -5.11 -18.98
C GLY A 35 -7.13 -5.55 -17.93
N ILE A 36 -7.56 -6.31 -16.93
CA ILE A 36 -6.73 -6.89 -15.86
C ILE A 36 -6.80 -8.42 -15.94
N GLU A 37 -5.64 -9.06 -15.81
CA GLU A 37 -5.40 -10.49 -16.02
C GLU A 37 -4.53 -11.05 -14.89
N SER A 38 -4.53 -12.38 -14.69
CA SER A 38 -3.65 -13.08 -13.73
C SER A 38 -3.67 -12.47 -12.33
N ILE A 39 -4.88 -12.30 -11.77
CA ILE A 39 -5.09 -11.66 -10.47
C ILE A 39 -4.73 -12.63 -9.34
N HIS A 40 -3.92 -12.16 -8.39
CA HIS A 40 -3.65 -12.81 -7.11
C HIS A 40 -3.88 -11.80 -6.00
N VAL A 41 -4.53 -12.23 -4.93
CA VAL A 41 -4.93 -11.37 -3.81
C VAL A 41 -4.31 -11.92 -2.54
N SER A 42 -3.79 -11.05 -1.68
CA SER A 42 -3.25 -11.40 -0.37
C SER A 42 -4.35 -11.81 0.60
N GLY A 43 -3.96 -12.25 1.80
CA GLY A 43 -4.88 -12.21 2.94
C GLY A 43 -5.35 -10.78 3.22
N PHE A 44 -6.45 -10.64 3.98
CA PHE A 44 -6.88 -9.35 4.50
C PHE A 44 -6.30 -9.14 5.90
N HIS A 45 -5.64 -8.00 6.09
CA HIS A 45 -4.90 -7.67 7.30
C HIS A 45 -5.56 -6.48 8.00
N THR A 46 -6.03 -6.68 9.23
CA THR A 46 -6.58 -5.58 10.04
C THR A 46 -5.47 -4.90 10.81
N THR A 47 -5.34 -3.57 10.67
CA THR A 47 -4.32 -2.79 11.37
C THR A 47 -4.90 -1.54 11.99
N GLU A 48 -4.30 -1.08 13.09
CA GLU A 48 -4.58 0.26 13.60
C GLU A 48 -4.25 1.35 12.55
N PRO A 49 -4.96 2.49 12.56
CA PRO A 49 -4.64 3.63 11.70
C PRO A 49 -3.21 4.13 11.93
N VAL A 50 -2.46 4.32 10.84
CA VAL A 50 -1.13 4.93 10.89
C VAL A 50 -1.25 6.42 10.58
N GLY A 51 -1.32 7.22 11.63
CA GLY A 51 -1.50 8.68 11.57
C GLY A 51 -2.95 9.13 11.33
N GLY A 52 -3.12 10.41 11.02
CA GLY A 52 -4.42 11.04 10.81
C GLY A 52 -5.15 11.44 12.10
N PRO A 53 -6.39 11.94 12.01
CA PRO A 53 -7.17 12.36 13.18
C PRO A 53 -7.38 11.22 14.19
N PRO A 54 -7.46 11.52 15.50
CA PRO A 54 -7.74 10.51 16.52
C PRO A 54 -9.17 9.95 16.37
N GLY A 55 -9.37 8.71 16.86
CA GLY A 55 -10.69 8.07 16.89
C GLY A 55 -11.11 7.33 15.62
N GLN A 56 -10.18 7.14 14.68
CA GLN A 56 -10.42 6.34 13.47
C GLN A 56 -10.58 4.85 13.80
N LYS A 57 -11.45 4.17 13.05
CA LYS A 57 -11.57 2.71 13.11
C LYS A 57 -10.35 2.03 12.48
N PRO A 58 -10.01 0.79 12.89
CA PRO A 58 -9.01 -0.02 12.22
C PRO A 58 -9.22 -0.12 10.72
N TYR A 59 -8.13 -0.17 9.96
CA TYR A 59 -8.14 -0.41 8.52
C TYR A 59 -8.07 -1.91 8.24
N VAL A 60 -8.80 -2.34 7.21
CA VAL A 60 -8.57 -3.61 6.52
C VAL A 60 -7.71 -3.32 5.30
N ASN A 61 -6.59 -4.02 5.16
CA ASN A 61 -5.61 -3.84 4.09
C ASN A 61 -5.39 -5.14 3.32
N ALA A 62 -5.07 -5.03 2.04
CA ALA A 62 -4.67 -6.13 1.18
C ALA A 62 -3.74 -5.64 0.07
N VAL A 63 -3.07 -6.56 -0.63
CA VAL A 63 -2.34 -6.30 -1.87
C VAL A 63 -2.88 -7.21 -2.95
N VAL A 64 -3.09 -6.63 -4.14
CA VAL A 64 -3.44 -7.39 -5.34
C VAL A 64 -2.28 -7.30 -6.32
N ARG A 65 -1.82 -8.46 -6.80
CA ARG A 65 -0.89 -8.62 -7.92
C ARG A 65 -1.69 -8.97 -9.17
N PHE A 66 -1.44 -8.29 -10.29
CA PHE A 66 -2.06 -8.65 -11.57
C PHE A 66 -1.22 -8.19 -12.76
N SER A 67 -1.60 -8.66 -13.95
CA SER A 67 -1.05 -8.22 -15.23
C SER A 67 -2.03 -7.28 -15.94
N THR A 68 -1.52 -6.25 -16.62
CA THR A 68 -2.35 -5.35 -17.42
C THR A 68 -1.58 -4.76 -18.60
N HIS A 69 -2.32 -4.31 -19.62
CA HIS A 69 -1.79 -3.59 -20.79
C HIS A 69 -2.02 -2.07 -20.69
N PHE A 70 -2.57 -1.58 -19.58
CA PHE A 70 -2.75 -0.15 -19.38
C PHE A 70 -1.39 0.56 -19.24
N GLU A 71 -1.37 1.85 -19.55
CA GLU A 71 -0.27 2.70 -19.08
C GLU A 71 -0.48 3.03 -17.59
N PRO A 72 0.59 3.31 -16.82
CA PRO A 72 0.48 3.61 -15.38
C PRO A 72 -0.54 4.71 -15.05
N GLN A 73 -0.60 5.75 -15.87
CA GLN A 73 -1.56 6.86 -15.70
C GLN A 73 -3.01 6.42 -15.96
N THR A 74 -3.24 5.56 -16.95
CA THR A 74 -4.56 5.01 -17.23
C THR A 74 -5.03 4.12 -16.09
N LEU A 75 -4.15 3.28 -15.54
CA LEU A 75 -4.48 2.48 -14.36
C LEU A 75 -4.79 3.39 -13.16
N LEU A 76 -3.96 4.41 -12.89
CA LEU A 76 -4.20 5.35 -11.80
C LEU A 76 -5.60 6.00 -11.90
N SER A 77 -5.98 6.49 -13.08
CA SER A 77 -7.32 7.07 -13.28
C SER A 77 -8.45 6.09 -12.98
N ARG A 78 -8.31 4.81 -13.38
CA ARG A 78 -9.30 3.77 -13.09
C ARG A 78 -9.40 3.47 -11.59
N LEU A 79 -8.27 3.38 -10.89
CA LEU A 79 -8.26 3.19 -9.45
C LEU A 79 -8.94 4.35 -8.71
N LYS A 80 -8.67 5.60 -9.12
CA LYS A 80 -9.33 6.77 -8.53
C LYS A 80 -10.83 6.84 -8.83
N GLU A 81 -11.26 6.32 -9.97
CA GLU A 81 -12.68 6.18 -10.27
C GLU A 81 -13.36 5.14 -9.36
N LEU A 82 -12.74 3.98 -9.11
CA LEU A 82 -13.26 2.99 -8.15
C LEU A 82 -13.34 3.54 -6.73
N GLU A 83 -12.32 4.29 -6.29
CA GLU A 83 -12.36 4.98 -5.01
C GLU A 83 -13.56 5.94 -4.92
N ARG A 84 -13.82 6.72 -5.97
CA ARG A 84 -14.95 7.65 -6.04
C ARG A 84 -16.29 6.91 -5.99
N GLN A 85 -16.42 5.80 -6.70
CA GLN A 85 -17.62 4.95 -6.70
C GLN A 85 -17.87 4.32 -5.33
N ALA A 86 -16.81 3.97 -4.59
CA ALA A 86 -16.91 3.53 -3.19
C ALA A 86 -17.27 4.66 -2.21
N GLY A 87 -17.43 5.91 -2.68
CA GLY A 87 -17.85 7.05 -1.87
C GLY A 87 -16.71 7.88 -1.31
N ARG A 88 -15.48 7.75 -1.84
CA ARG A 88 -14.37 8.63 -1.46
C ARG A 88 -14.64 10.05 -1.95
N ASN A 89 -14.83 10.96 -0.99
CA ASN A 89 -14.98 12.40 -1.23
C ASN A 89 -13.71 13.16 -0.78
N ALA A 90 -13.59 14.43 -1.21
CA ALA A 90 -12.57 15.32 -0.68
C ALA A 90 -12.72 15.44 0.85
N GLY A 91 -11.61 15.33 1.57
CA GLY A 91 -11.60 15.29 3.02
C GLY A 91 -10.20 15.55 3.59
N PRO A 92 -10.03 15.52 4.92
CA PRO A 92 -8.75 15.77 5.55
C PRO A 92 -7.68 14.79 5.04
N THR A 93 -6.46 15.29 4.86
CA THR A 93 -5.30 14.44 4.57
C THR A 93 -5.19 13.37 5.66
N TRP A 94 -5.05 12.10 5.29
CA TRP A 94 -5.03 10.94 6.20
C TRP A 94 -6.34 10.63 6.94
N GLY A 95 -7.47 11.17 6.49
CA GLY A 95 -8.78 10.82 7.05
C GLY A 95 -9.23 9.40 6.69
N SER A 96 -10.29 8.95 7.36
CA SER A 96 -10.94 7.66 7.08
C SER A 96 -11.42 7.55 5.64
N ARG A 97 -11.34 6.34 5.07
CA ARG A 97 -11.59 6.07 3.65
C ARG A 97 -12.50 4.86 3.49
N PRO A 98 -13.55 4.94 2.65
CA PRO A 98 -14.30 3.75 2.25
C PRO A 98 -13.45 2.84 1.35
N LEU A 99 -12.56 3.42 0.54
CA LEU A 99 -11.57 2.69 -0.26
C LEU A 99 -10.37 3.60 -0.58
N ASP A 100 -9.17 3.04 -0.54
CA ASP A 100 -7.89 3.62 -0.93
C ASP A 100 -7.13 2.59 -1.78
N LEU A 101 -6.72 2.99 -2.98
CA LEU A 101 -6.04 2.16 -3.96
C LEU A 101 -4.74 2.87 -4.38
N ASP A 102 -3.60 2.28 -4.00
CA ASP A 102 -2.27 2.83 -4.25
C ASP A 102 -1.45 1.86 -5.13
N ILE A 103 -0.97 2.33 -6.28
CA ILE A 103 -0.03 1.56 -7.13
C ILE A 103 1.32 1.48 -6.40
N LEU A 104 1.76 0.27 -6.07
CA LEU A 104 3.03 -0.01 -5.38
C LEU A 104 4.19 -0.13 -6.36
N THR A 105 4.09 -1.02 -7.33
CA THR A 105 5.12 -1.26 -8.35
C THR A 105 4.49 -1.55 -9.69
N TYR A 106 5.21 -1.25 -10.77
CA TYR A 106 4.75 -1.42 -12.15
C TYR A 106 5.87 -2.06 -12.98
N GLY A 107 6.01 -3.37 -12.90
CA GLY A 107 7.19 -4.11 -13.33
C GLY A 107 8.46 -3.53 -12.69
N ARG A 108 9.46 -3.23 -13.52
CA ARG A 108 10.70 -2.57 -13.09
C ARG A 108 10.70 -1.05 -13.33
N LEU A 109 9.54 -0.47 -13.63
CA LEU A 109 9.41 0.94 -13.96
C LEU A 109 9.82 1.82 -12.77
N ARG A 110 10.59 2.87 -13.08
CA ARG A 110 10.80 4.01 -12.20
C ARG A 110 10.15 5.23 -12.83
N LEU A 111 9.13 5.76 -12.18
CA LEU A 111 8.34 6.88 -12.64
C LEU A 111 8.25 7.91 -11.53
N ASN A 112 8.47 9.17 -11.87
CA ASN A 112 8.27 10.29 -10.97
C ASN A 112 7.61 11.43 -11.75
N THR A 113 6.28 11.50 -11.65
CA THR A 113 5.48 12.60 -12.20
C THR A 113 4.84 13.39 -11.06
N SER A 114 4.22 14.52 -11.39
CA SER A 114 3.50 15.35 -10.41
C SER A 114 2.35 14.64 -9.70
N ASN A 115 1.82 13.55 -10.28
CA ASN A 115 0.65 12.84 -9.81
C ASN A 115 0.85 11.34 -9.56
N LEU A 116 2.01 10.77 -9.91
CA LEU A 116 2.31 9.35 -9.74
C LEU A 116 3.81 9.11 -9.54
N ILE A 117 4.15 8.42 -8.47
CA ILE A 117 5.51 7.96 -8.19
C ILE A 117 5.47 6.43 -8.10
N VAL A 118 6.32 5.77 -8.89
CA VAL A 118 6.47 4.31 -8.92
C VAL A 118 7.98 3.99 -8.86
N PRO A 119 8.43 3.10 -7.96
CA PRO A 119 7.68 2.45 -6.89
C PRO A 119 7.08 3.45 -5.90
N HIS A 120 6.00 3.05 -5.21
CA HIS A 120 5.34 3.93 -4.25
C HIS A 120 6.34 4.34 -3.16
N PRO A 121 6.55 5.65 -2.93
CA PRO A 121 7.70 6.15 -2.17
C PRO A 121 7.69 5.73 -0.70
N ARG A 122 6.54 5.26 -0.19
CA ARG A 122 6.38 4.87 1.21
C ARG A 122 6.01 3.39 1.37
N MET A 123 6.04 2.57 0.33
CA MET A 123 5.69 1.15 0.50
C MET A 123 6.69 0.43 1.40
N THR A 124 7.97 0.80 1.34
CA THR A 124 9.09 0.18 2.07
C THR A 124 9.07 0.46 3.57
N VAL A 125 8.17 1.33 4.03
CA VAL A 125 8.06 1.75 5.44
C VAL A 125 6.73 1.36 6.06
N ARG A 126 5.85 0.71 5.27
CA ARG A 126 4.48 0.40 5.66
C ARG A 126 4.33 -1.11 5.79
N ARG A 127 4.38 -1.63 7.01
CA ARG A 127 4.16 -3.07 7.26
C ARG A 127 2.80 -3.55 6.74
N PHE A 128 1.75 -2.74 6.91
CA PHE A 128 0.40 -3.04 6.39
C PHE A 128 0.31 -3.10 4.85
N VAL A 129 1.38 -2.74 4.15
CA VAL A 129 1.57 -2.97 2.71
C VAL A 129 2.49 -4.17 2.47
N LEU A 130 3.62 -4.23 3.19
CA LEU A 130 4.66 -5.26 2.97
C LEU A 130 4.22 -6.67 3.38
N GLU A 131 3.50 -6.81 4.49
CA GLU A 131 3.02 -8.12 4.97
C GLU A 131 2.02 -8.74 3.97
N PRO A 132 0.94 -8.07 3.53
CA PRO A 132 0.12 -8.59 2.43
C PRO A 132 0.85 -8.71 1.09
N LEU A 133 1.88 -7.90 0.82
CA LEU A 133 2.69 -8.07 -0.39
C LEU A 133 3.44 -9.40 -0.38
N GLU A 134 3.90 -9.88 0.79
CA GLU A 134 4.57 -11.17 0.93
C GLU A 134 3.68 -12.34 0.50
N ASP A 135 2.38 -12.27 0.78
CA ASP A 135 1.39 -13.30 0.40
C ASP A 135 1.31 -13.52 -1.13
N VAL A 136 1.54 -12.45 -1.92
CA VAL A 136 1.34 -12.46 -3.38
C VAL A 136 2.62 -12.29 -4.19
N ALA A 137 3.73 -11.92 -3.57
CA ALA A 137 5.00 -11.78 -4.26
C ALA A 137 5.54 -13.17 -4.68
N PRO A 138 5.93 -13.37 -5.95
CA PRO A 138 6.51 -14.64 -6.37
C PRO A 138 7.87 -14.86 -5.70
N ALA A 139 8.29 -16.13 -5.61
CA ALA A 139 9.62 -16.47 -5.10
C ALA A 139 10.72 -15.72 -5.86
N GLY A 140 11.64 -15.09 -5.12
CA GLY A 140 12.73 -14.30 -5.69
C GLY A 140 12.34 -12.89 -6.16
N TRP A 141 11.11 -12.43 -5.88
CA TRP A 141 10.75 -11.04 -6.09
C TRP A 141 11.65 -10.10 -5.27
N VAL A 142 12.07 -9.00 -5.90
CA VAL A 142 12.84 -7.94 -5.26
C VAL A 142 12.26 -6.58 -5.63
N HIS A 143 12.26 -5.66 -4.67
CA HIS A 143 11.78 -4.30 -4.89
C HIS A 143 12.60 -3.64 -6.01
N PRO A 144 11.96 -3.12 -7.08
CA PRO A 144 12.66 -2.72 -8.30
C PRO A 144 13.59 -1.52 -8.12
N GLN A 145 13.42 -0.75 -7.03
CA GLN A 145 14.34 0.32 -6.67
C GLN A 145 15.43 -0.09 -5.68
N LEU A 146 15.14 -0.99 -4.73
CA LEU A 146 16.07 -1.34 -3.65
C LEU A 146 16.91 -2.58 -3.97
N GLY A 147 16.38 -3.50 -4.77
CA GLY A 147 16.95 -4.83 -4.97
C GLY A 147 16.79 -5.76 -3.76
N TRP A 148 15.98 -5.41 -2.76
CA TRP A 148 15.74 -6.21 -1.56
C TRP A 148 14.46 -7.04 -1.69
N SER A 149 14.44 -8.24 -1.11
CA SER A 149 13.22 -9.02 -0.95
C SER A 149 12.25 -8.35 0.03
N VAL A 150 10.97 -8.76 0.01
CA VAL A 150 9.98 -8.31 1.01
C VAL A 150 10.45 -8.65 2.42
N GLU A 151 10.92 -9.88 2.63
CA GLU A 151 11.50 -10.37 3.89
C GLU A 151 12.64 -9.47 4.39
N ALA A 152 13.59 -9.11 3.53
CA ALA A 152 14.71 -8.26 3.91
C ALA A 152 14.27 -6.83 4.30
N ILE A 153 13.22 -6.30 3.66
CA ILE A 153 12.64 -5.01 4.03
C ILE A 153 11.93 -5.11 5.39
N LEU A 154 11.17 -6.18 5.63
CA LEU A 154 10.50 -6.43 6.92
C LEU A 154 11.50 -6.61 8.06
N GLU A 155 12.56 -7.40 7.85
CA GLU A 155 13.65 -7.61 8.80
C GLU A 155 14.38 -6.29 9.11
N HIS A 156 14.58 -5.44 8.10
CA HIS A 156 15.12 -4.10 8.30
C HIS A 156 14.21 -3.25 9.19
N LEU A 157 12.89 -3.24 8.95
CA LEU A 157 11.95 -2.52 9.80
C LEU A 157 11.90 -3.08 11.24
N ASP A 158 12.18 -4.37 11.44
CA ASP A 158 12.21 -4.97 12.78
C ASP A 158 13.44 -4.58 13.59
N ARG A 159 14.55 -4.26 12.92
CA ARG A 159 15.83 -3.91 13.55
C ARG A 159 16.12 -2.42 13.58
N SER A 160 15.45 -1.63 12.75
CA SER A 160 15.76 -0.22 12.60
C SER A 160 15.33 0.59 13.82
N GLU A 161 16.22 1.49 14.23
CA GLU A 161 15.87 2.56 15.16
C GLU A 161 14.88 3.51 14.49
N PRO A 162 13.85 3.99 15.20
CA PRO A 162 12.85 4.84 14.61
C PRO A 162 13.45 6.20 14.21
N VAL A 163 13.15 6.65 12.98
CA VAL A 163 13.77 7.84 12.39
C VAL A 163 12.78 9.00 12.32
N VAL A 164 13.24 10.20 12.67
CA VAL A 164 12.48 11.45 12.55
C VAL A 164 13.15 12.35 11.50
N ALA A 165 12.40 12.74 10.46
CA ALA A 165 12.85 13.75 9.51
C ALA A 165 12.63 15.15 10.07
N LEU A 166 13.71 15.91 10.06
CA LEU A 166 13.74 17.33 10.27
C LEU A 166 13.63 17.98 8.88
N GLY A 167 12.49 18.63 8.62
CA GLY A 167 12.34 19.46 7.42
C GLY A 167 13.44 20.51 7.30
N ASP A 168 13.56 21.15 6.13
CA ASP A 168 14.58 22.18 5.84
C ASP A 168 14.52 23.44 6.73
N LEU A 169 13.66 23.46 7.73
CA LEU A 169 13.47 24.56 8.68
C LEU A 169 14.57 24.70 9.74
N PHE A 170 15.63 23.87 9.72
CA PHE A 170 16.72 23.96 10.69
C PHE A 170 18.06 24.32 10.03
N ASP A 171 18.41 25.61 10.04
CA ASP A 171 19.79 26.10 9.87
C ASP A 171 20.76 25.54 10.94
N SER A 172 20.21 24.86 11.96
CA SER A 172 20.91 24.36 13.14
C SER A 172 20.75 22.85 13.34
N PHE A 173 20.60 22.05 12.27
CA PHE A 173 20.40 20.59 12.34
C PHE A 173 21.32 19.92 13.37
N GLU A 174 22.62 20.24 13.35
CA GLU A 174 23.59 19.67 14.29
C GLU A 174 23.32 20.05 15.76
N ARG A 175 22.90 21.30 16.04
CA ARG A 175 22.56 21.72 17.41
C ARG A 175 21.33 20.98 17.92
N PHE A 176 20.30 20.84 17.08
CA PHE A 176 19.10 20.08 17.45
C PHE A 176 19.42 18.60 17.68
N ARG A 177 20.17 17.98 16.76
CA ARG A 177 20.60 16.59 16.87
C ARG A 177 21.39 16.36 18.17
N GLU A 178 22.25 17.30 18.54
CA GLU A 178 23.04 17.23 19.76
C GLU A 178 22.21 17.39 21.02
N SER A 179 21.26 18.33 21.04
CA SER A 179 20.32 18.50 22.18
C SER A 179 19.33 17.35 22.33
N SER A 180 19.06 16.62 21.24
CA SER A 180 18.08 15.53 21.19
C SER A 180 18.68 14.15 21.43
N LYS A 181 19.98 14.04 21.76
CA LYS A 181 20.66 12.75 22.05
C LYS A 181 20.02 11.98 23.22
N SER A 182 19.37 12.66 24.15
CA SER A 182 18.65 12.03 25.28
C SER A 182 17.34 11.38 24.86
N LEU A 183 16.85 11.66 23.66
CA LEU A 183 15.64 11.07 23.08
C LEU A 183 15.97 9.71 22.43
N ALA A 184 16.81 8.89 23.05
CA ALA A 184 16.98 7.51 22.59
C ALA A 184 15.62 6.77 22.66
N PRO A 185 15.28 5.90 21.70
CA PRO A 185 16.11 5.38 20.61
C PRO A 185 15.96 6.15 19.27
N TRP A 186 15.51 7.41 19.28
CA TRP A 186 15.17 8.14 18.05
C TRP A 186 16.41 8.66 17.31
N ARG A 187 16.49 8.38 16.00
CA ARG A 187 17.49 8.95 15.10
C ARG A 187 16.89 10.10 14.30
N PHE A 188 17.56 11.24 14.26
CA PHE A 188 17.09 12.40 13.48
C PHE A 188 17.86 12.52 12.16
N VAL A 189 17.14 12.71 11.06
CA VAL A 189 17.70 12.88 9.70
C VAL A 189 17.16 14.15 9.07
N ARG A 190 17.85 14.69 8.07
CA ARG A 190 17.33 15.82 7.28
C ARG A 190 16.33 15.29 6.25
N ASP A 191 15.19 15.96 6.12
CA ASP A 191 14.17 15.63 5.13
C ASP A 191 14.82 15.63 3.74
N SER A 192 14.85 14.46 3.12
CA SER A 192 15.55 14.20 1.87
C SER A 192 14.92 12.97 1.23
N ALA A 193 15.06 12.84 -0.09
CA ALA A 193 14.76 11.60 -0.80
C ALA A 193 15.54 10.38 -0.26
N ASP A 194 16.55 10.60 0.61
CA ASP A 194 17.33 9.60 1.31
C ASP A 194 16.63 9.02 2.56
N ALA A 195 15.49 9.59 2.98
CA ALA A 195 14.60 9.05 3.98
C ALA A 195 13.80 7.83 3.45
N MET A 196 14.51 6.84 2.92
CA MET A 196 13.93 5.66 2.28
C MET A 196 13.27 4.68 3.27
N PHE A 197 13.49 4.87 4.58
CA PHE A 197 13.05 3.94 5.63
C PHE A 197 12.50 4.66 6.86
N ASP A 198 11.31 4.24 7.30
CA ASP A 198 10.62 4.59 8.55
C ASP A 198 10.84 6.00 9.10
N VAL A 199 10.44 7.00 8.32
CA VAL A 199 10.65 8.41 8.66
C VAL A 199 9.32 9.09 8.99
N ARG A 200 9.19 9.55 10.24
CA ARG A 200 8.11 10.45 10.67
C ARG A 200 8.56 11.91 10.50
N PRO A 201 7.74 12.80 9.89
CA PRO A 201 8.07 14.22 9.89
C PRO A 201 8.02 14.77 11.32
N ILE A 202 8.92 15.70 11.64
CA ILE A 202 9.00 16.32 12.97
C ILE A 202 7.67 16.92 13.44
N SER A 203 6.83 17.40 12.53
CA SER A 203 5.50 17.93 12.86
C SER A 203 4.57 16.91 13.51
N GLN A 204 4.86 15.62 13.34
CA GLN A 204 4.10 14.54 13.95
C GLN A 204 4.82 13.95 15.16
N PHE A 205 6.11 14.24 15.39
CA PHE A 205 6.89 13.63 16.48
C PHE A 205 6.38 14.06 17.87
N ASP A 206 5.90 13.10 18.65
CA ASP A 206 5.64 13.24 20.08
C ASP A 206 6.66 12.38 20.86
N PRO A 207 7.56 12.99 21.65
CA PRO A 207 8.58 12.25 22.41
C PRO A 207 8.00 11.36 23.52
N GLY A 208 6.73 11.55 23.91
CA GLY A 208 6.02 10.71 24.88
C GLY A 208 5.30 9.52 24.25
N GLU A 209 5.17 9.48 22.92
CA GLU A 209 4.52 8.39 22.21
C GLU A 209 5.52 7.25 21.97
N SER A 210 5.27 6.09 22.58
CA SER A 210 5.99 4.87 22.18
C SER A 210 5.68 4.60 20.71
N TRP A 211 6.67 4.32 19.88
CA TRP A 211 6.42 3.89 18.51
C TRP A 211 5.64 2.57 18.54
N ILE A 212 4.32 2.65 18.38
CA ILE A 212 3.46 1.47 18.38
C ILE A 212 3.62 0.83 17.00
N ARG A 213 4.41 -0.25 16.94
CA ARG A 213 4.36 -1.19 15.82
C ARG A 213 2.87 -1.48 15.56
N PRO A 214 2.35 -1.25 14.33
CA PRO A 214 0.96 -1.53 14.04
C PRO A 214 0.65 -2.96 14.50
N ARG A 215 -0.36 -3.12 15.36
CA ARG A 215 -0.80 -4.45 15.75
C ARG A 215 -1.59 -5.01 14.58
N PHE A 216 -1.14 -6.15 14.10
CA PHE A 216 -1.82 -6.93 13.09
C PHE A 216 -2.82 -7.83 13.80
N TYR A 217 -4.07 -7.73 13.37
CA TYR A 217 -5.11 -8.67 13.75
C TYR A 217 -5.55 -9.40 12.48
N PRO A 218 -5.72 -10.73 12.53
CA PRO A 218 -6.44 -11.41 11.47
C PRO A 218 -7.81 -10.74 11.33
N ALA A 219 -8.24 -10.46 10.10
CA ALA A 219 -9.60 -9.97 9.88
C ALA A 219 -10.60 -10.94 10.55
N SER A 220 -11.64 -10.41 11.19
CA SER A 220 -12.61 -11.18 11.98
C SER A 220 -13.56 -12.06 11.15
N GLU A 221 -13.42 -12.02 9.84
CA GLU A 221 -14.18 -12.80 8.86
C GLU A 221 -13.19 -13.67 8.07
N ASP A 222 -13.65 -14.67 7.33
CA ASP A 222 -12.81 -15.45 6.40
C ASP A 222 -12.96 -14.90 4.96
N PRO A 223 -12.35 -13.74 4.64
CA PRO A 223 -12.45 -13.14 3.32
C PRO A 223 -11.65 -13.92 2.28
N VAL A 224 -10.66 -14.72 2.70
CA VAL A 224 -9.85 -15.54 1.77
C VAL A 224 -10.76 -16.51 1.02
N SER A 225 -11.62 -17.24 1.74
CA SER A 225 -12.59 -18.13 1.08
C SER A 225 -13.58 -17.37 0.19
N ALA A 226 -13.95 -16.13 0.51
CA ALA A 226 -14.88 -15.34 -0.30
C ALA A 226 -14.20 -14.82 -1.59
N ILE A 227 -12.94 -14.41 -1.51
CA ILE A 227 -12.14 -13.96 -2.66
C ILE A 227 -11.92 -15.10 -3.64
N ASP A 228 -11.54 -16.29 -3.15
CA ASP A 228 -11.32 -17.46 -4.00
C ASP A 228 -12.59 -17.83 -4.80
N GLN A 229 -13.76 -17.74 -4.16
CA GLN A 229 -15.04 -17.99 -4.82
C GLN A 229 -15.36 -16.93 -5.89
N VAL A 230 -15.06 -15.66 -5.62
CA VAL A 230 -15.22 -14.56 -6.58
C VAL A 230 -14.31 -14.76 -7.78
N LEU A 231 -13.02 -15.01 -7.55
CA LEU A 231 -12.04 -15.22 -8.62
C LEU A 231 -12.41 -16.44 -9.47
N ALA A 232 -12.79 -17.56 -8.85
CA ALA A 232 -13.25 -18.75 -9.57
C ALA A 232 -14.51 -18.47 -10.43
N THR A 233 -15.45 -17.67 -9.92
CA THR A 233 -16.64 -17.26 -10.67
C THR A 233 -16.26 -16.40 -11.88
N CYS A 234 -15.36 -15.43 -11.68
CA CYS A 234 -14.87 -14.58 -12.76
C CYS A 234 -14.11 -15.37 -13.84
N ASP A 235 -13.29 -16.35 -13.46
CA ASP A 235 -12.58 -17.22 -14.39
C ASP A 235 -13.53 -18.09 -15.22
N SER A 236 -14.58 -18.62 -14.59
CA SER A 236 -15.65 -19.33 -15.29
C SER A 236 -16.33 -18.45 -16.36
N LEU A 237 -16.64 -17.19 -16.02
CA LEU A 237 -17.21 -16.22 -16.96
C LEU A 237 -16.25 -15.87 -18.10
N ARG A 238 -14.93 -15.79 -17.84
CA ARG A 238 -13.93 -15.58 -18.90
C ARG A 238 -13.86 -16.75 -19.86
N SER A 239 -13.93 -17.99 -19.36
CA SER A 239 -13.87 -19.19 -20.19
C SER A 239 -15.10 -19.37 -21.11
N THR A 240 -16.29 -19.00 -20.64
CA THR A 240 -17.54 -19.11 -21.41
C THR A 240 -17.67 -18.04 -22.51
N HIS A 241 -17.11 -16.85 -22.30
CA HIS A 241 -16.99 -15.82 -23.33
C HIS A 241 -16.05 -16.22 -24.48
N HIS A 242 -14.93 -16.88 -24.18
CA HIS A 242 -14.02 -17.39 -25.21
C HIS A 242 -14.63 -18.54 -26.04
N ALA A 243 -15.50 -19.36 -25.44
CA ALA A 243 -16.18 -20.45 -26.15
C ALA A 243 -17.32 -19.97 -27.08
N SER A 244 -17.89 -18.78 -26.83
CA SER A 244 -19.02 -18.24 -27.61
C SER A 244 -18.60 -17.30 -28.75
N SER A 245 -17.29 -17.15 -28.98
CA SER A 245 -16.71 -16.21 -29.96
C SER A 245 -15.97 -16.89 -31.12
N ASN A 246 -16.17 -18.21 -31.31
CA ASN A 246 -15.62 -19.00 -32.43
C ASN A 246 -16.74 -19.55 -33.31
#